data_AF-A0A2A2EST3-F1
#
_entry.id   AF-A0A2A2EST3-F1
#
_cell.length_a   1.000
_cell.length_b   1.000
_cell.length_c   1.000
_cell.angle_alpha   90.00
_cell.angle_beta   90.00
_cell.angle_gamma   90.00
#
_symmetry.space_group_name_H-M   'P 1'
#
loop_
_entity.id
_entity.type
_entity.pdbx_description
1 polymer ?
#
loop_
_entity_poly.entity_id
_entity_poly.type
_entity_poly.pdbx_seq_one_letter_code
_entity_poly.pdbx_strand_id
1 'polypeptide(L)'
;MTADQRATRSITILAIWVDALVGIIKVIVGVMVSSTALIADGIHSFSDLITDGFVLAATHYGQQGPDHDHPYGHGRIETLATLFLGSMLIFVAGAIAWSSVERLLSNTAIPPPGYWAVGIALVTLLAKEALYQATMRVARRTQSRLLEANAWHSRSDVFSTAVVIVAMLGTQWGYGWLDTLAAVVVGLLVGKVGWSLLWDAGRELIDTALPVSTQHAMRDVAMSVPGVTGIHDLRTRLSAGRTMLDLHVVVSPRISVSEGHEIGNEVSRRLRRSFPALTDLTFHIDPEDDAGEGDPSRFPGLPLRPDVEATLAERWQPLEVWPEIRDIELHYLEGAVTVVVCLDEQAAFSSPAVIEQLGERAQDIDWFAQVEVKRLASA
;
A
#
# COMPACT_ATOMS: atom_id res chain seq x y z
N MET A 1 26.65 13.00 -11.36
CA MET A 1 26.03 13.56 -10.13
C MET A 1 26.16 15.08 -10.15
N THR A 2 25.03 15.79 -10.02
CA THR A 2 24.98 17.26 -9.88
C THR A 2 25.65 17.71 -8.57
N ALA A 3 25.98 18.99 -8.43
CA ALA A 3 26.55 19.54 -7.19
C ALA A 3 25.62 19.31 -5.98
N ASP A 4 24.31 19.44 -6.19
CA ASP A 4 23.28 19.22 -5.16
C ASP A 4 23.13 17.75 -4.76
N GLN A 5 23.26 16.81 -5.72
CA GLN A 5 23.29 15.37 -5.43
C GLN A 5 24.53 14.99 -4.62
N ARG A 6 25.69 15.62 -4.88
CA ARG A 6 26.90 15.41 -4.10
C ARG A 6 26.77 15.99 -2.69
N ALA A 7 26.23 17.20 -2.55
CA ALA A 7 25.98 17.83 -1.26
C ALA A 7 25.02 17.01 -0.38
N THR A 8 23.93 16.52 -0.97
CA THR A 8 22.95 15.64 -0.32
C THR A 8 23.61 14.34 0.16
N ARG A 9 24.34 13.65 -0.71
CA ARG A 9 25.03 12.41 -0.32
C ARG A 9 26.07 12.67 0.78
N SER A 10 26.86 13.74 0.67
CA SER A 10 27.89 14.04 1.68
C SER A 10 27.30 14.38 3.04
N ILE A 11 26.18 15.13 3.10
CA ILE A 11 25.57 15.49 4.38
C ILE A 11 24.90 14.28 5.04
N THR A 12 24.28 13.40 4.25
CA THR A 12 23.72 12.14 4.76
C THR A 12 24.81 11.22 5.30
N ILE A 13 25.92 11.05 4.58
CA ILE A 13 27.05 10.24 5.08
C ILE A 13 27.65 10.86 6.34
N LEU A 14 27.82 12.18 6.40
CA LEU A 14 28.29 12.87 7.60
C LEU A 14 27.34 12.64 8.78
N ALA A 15 26.03 12.72 8.55
CA ALA A 15 25.02 12.47 9.57
C ALA A 15 25.15 11.06 10.17
N ILE A 16 25.20 10.04 9.31
CA ILE A 16 25.39 8.63 9.71
C ILE A 16 26.64 8.46 10.60
N TRP A 17 27.78 9.04 10.21
CA TRP A 17 29.02 8.92 10.99
C TRP A 17 28.95 9.67 12.33
N VAL A 18 28.37 10.86 12.35
CA VAL A 18 28.20 11.64 13.58
C VAL A 18 27.25 10.94 14.54
N ASP A 19 26.13 10.41 14.05
CA ASP A 19 25.13 9.70 14.85
C ASP A 19 25.70 8.41 15.44
N ALA A 20 26.46 7.65 14.65
CA ALA A 20 27.20 6.49 15.12
C ALA A 20 28.16 6.82 16.27
N LEU A 21 29.00 7.83 16.05
CA LEU A 21 30.02 8.23 17.02
C LEU A 21 29.38 8.75 18.31
N VAL A 22 28.35 9.59 18.19
CA VAL A 22 27.62 10.13 19.34
C VAL A 22 26.91 9.03 20.12
N GLY A 23 26.24 8.10 19.45
CA GLY A 23 25.58 6.96 20.10
C GLY A 23 26.56 6.11 20.90
N ILE A 24 27.68 5.72 20.30
CA ILE A 24 28.73 4.94 20.96
C ILE A 24 29.29 5.67 22.18
N ILE A 25 29.61 6.97 22.04
CA ILE A 25 30.13 7.78 23.16
C ILE A 25 29.12 7.81 24.31
N LYS A 26 27.83 8.05 24.04
CA LYS A 26 26.79 8.10 25.06
C LYS A 26 26.63 6.77 25.80
N VAL A 27 26.63 5.64 25.09
CA VAL A 27 26.56 4.31 25.72
C VAL A 27 27.77 4.05 26.62
N ILE A 28 28.99 4.30 26.13
CA ILE A 28 30.22 4.09 26.92
C ILE A 28 30.21 4.96 28.18
N VAL A 29 29.95 6.27 28.03
CA VAL A 29 29.91 7.20 29.16
C VAL A 29 28.79 6.82 30.12
N GLY A 30 27.60 6.47 29.61
CA GLY A 30 26.45 6.06 30.40
C GLY A 30 26.72 4.84 31.27
N VAL A 31 27.41 3.83 30.73
CA VAL A 31 27.87 2.66 31.49
C VAL A 31 28.91 3.05 32.54
N MET A 32 29.91 3.87 32.18
CA MET A 32 30.95 4.33 33.11
C MET A 32 30.37 5.08 34.33
N VAL A 33 29.29 5.83 34.12
CA VAL A 33 28.65 6.65 35.17
C VAL A 33 27.39 6.04 35.76
N SER A 34 27.01 4.84 35.33
CA SER A 34 25.79 4.14 35.76
C SER A 34 24.50 4.97 35.58
N SER A 35 24.43 5.79 34.52
CA SER A 35 23.24 6.59 34.15
C SER A 35 22.38 5.81 33.17
N THR A 36 21.19 5.39 33.61
CA THR A 36 20.26 4.66 32.75
C THR A 36 19.68 5.58 31.67
N ALA A 37 19.48 6.87 31.98
CA ALA A 37 19.00 7.84 30.99
C ALA A 37 19.99 8.03 29.83
N LEU A 38 21.28 8.14 30.14
CA LEU A 38 22.31 8.31 29.11
C LEU A 38 22.54 7.04 28.31
N ILE A 39 22.44 5.86 28.94
CA ILE A 39 22.47 4.57 28.24
C ILE A 39 21.26 4.47 27.30
N ALA A 40 20.05 4.78 27.77
CA ALA A 40 18.82 4.73 26.96
C ALA A 40 18.90 5.64 25.73
N ASP A 41 19.37 6.87 25.91
CA ASP A 41 19.55 7.85 24.83
C ASP A 41 20.68 7.44 23.85
N GLY A 42 21.73 6.80 24.36
CA GLY A 42 22.80 6.22 23.54
C GLY A 42 22.33 5.00 22.73
N ILE A 43 21.56 4.09 23.34
CA ILE A 43 20.96 2.94 22.66
C ILE A 43 19.99 3.42 21.58
N HIS A 44 19.15 4.42 21.87
CA HIS A 44 18.26 5.04 20.89
C HIS A 44 19.06 5.55 19.67
N SER A 45 20.07 6.38 19.91
CA SER A 45 20.93 6.92 18.84
C SER A 45 21.65 5.82 18.04
N PHE A 46 22.02 4.71 18.68
CA PHE A 46 22.65 3.56 18.03
C PHE A 46 21.64 2.72 17.23
N SER A 47 20.42 2.57 17.75
CA SER A 47 19.30 1.92 17.05
C SER A 47 18.92 2.69 15.78
N ASP A 48 18.97 4.02 15.79
CA ASP A 48 18.76 4.84 14.58
C ASP A 48 19.83 4.57 13.51
N LEU A 49 21.10 4.43 13.90
CA LEU A 49 22.16 4.05 12.96
C LEU A 49 21.92 2.68 12.32
N ILE A 50 21.57 1.68 13.16
CA ILE A 50 21.28 0.33 12.68
C ILE A 50 20.06 0.38 11.74
N THR A 51 19.03 1.14 12.11
CA THR A 51 17.83 1.39 11.31
C THR A 51 18.21 1.91 9.95
N ASP A 52 18.99 2.98 9.85
CA ASP A 52 19.40 3.58 8.58
C ASP A 52 20.15 2.59 7.69
N GLY A 53 21.06 1.79 8.27
CA GLY A 53 21.75 0.73 7.55
C GLY A 53 20.80 -0.37 7.07
N PHE A 54 19.84 -0.77 7.90
CA PHE A 54 18.87 -1.79 7.58
C PHE A 54 17.88 -1.32 6.51
N VAL A 55 17.43 -0.05 6.58
CA VAL A 55 16.60 0.60 5.56
C VAL A 55 17.33 0.67 4.24
N LEU A 56 18.62 1.03 4.22
CA LEU A 56 19.43 1.04 3.00
C LEU A 56 19.53 -0.35 2.37
N ALA A 57 19.78 -1.38 3.18
CA ALA A 57 19.81 -2.76 2.71
C ALA A 57 18.43 -3.20 2.19
N ALA A 58 17.38 -3.00 2.99
CA ALA A 58 16.01 -3.38 2.65
C ALA A 58 15.51 -2.65 1.39
N THR A 59 15.87 -1.39 1.21
CA THR A 59 15.58 -0.63 -0.02
C THR A 59 16.31 -1.23 -1.21
N HIS A 60 17.60 -1.59 -1.06
CA HIS A 60 18.38 -2.20 -2.13
C HIS A 60 17.79 -3.55 -2.59
N TYR A 61 17.42 -4.42 -1.63
CA TYR A 61 16.78 -5.69 -1.93
C TYR A 61 15.32 -5.53 -2.38
N GLY A 62 14.58 -4.58 -1.81
CA GLY A 62 13.17 -4.32 -2.12
C GLY A 62 12.93 -3.67 -3.49
N GLN A 63 13.91 -2.93 -4.02
CA GLN A 63 13.86 -2.36 -5.37
C GLN A 63 14.17 -3.38 -6.47
N GLN A 64 14.50 -4.62 -6.12
CA GLN A 64 14.68 -5.67 -7.12
C GLN A 64 13.34 -5.95 -7.81
N GLY A 65 13.41 -6.01 -9.14
CA GLY A 65 12.25 -6.30 -9.98
C GLY A 65 11.66 -7.69 -9.72
N PRO A 66 10.51 -7.99 -10.34
CA PRO A 66 9.96 -9.33 -10.35
C PRO A 66 10.95 -10.38 -10.87
N ASP A 67 10.92 -11.56 -10.25
CA ASP A 67 11.60 -12.75 -10.74
C ASP A 67 10.63 -13.95 -10.73
N HIS A 68 11.15 -15.15 -11.01
CA HIS A 68 10.34 -16.37 -11.09
C HIS A 68 9.65 -16.72 -9.76
N ASP A 69 10.33 -16.54 -8.64
CA ASP A 69 9.81 -16.90 -7.32
C ASP A 69 8.98 -15.75 -6.71
N HIS A 70 9.17 -14.51 -7.21
CA HIS A 70 8.49 -13.30 -6.78
C HIS A 70 7.91 -12.50 -7.97
N PRO A 71 6.76 -12.93 -8.56
CA PRO A 71 6.16 -12.26 -9.72
C PRO A 71 5.71 -10.81 -9.47
N TYR A 72 5.48 -10.43 -8.21
CA TYR A 72 5.13 -9.07 -7.81
C TYR A 72 6.35 -8.24 -7.35
N GLY A 73 7.55 -8.83 -7.42
CA GLY A 73 8.80 -8.23 -6.96
C GLY A 73 9.05 -8.35 -5.47
N HIS A 74 10.13 -7.71 -5.02
CA HIS A 74 10.70 -7.91 -3.68
C HIS A 74 10.31 -6.83 -2.66
N GLY A 75 9.39 -5.93 -3.01
CA GLY A 75 9.08 -4.75 -2.20
C GLY A 75 8.71 -5.07 -0.74
N ARG A 76 8.03 -6.21 -0.49
CA ARG A 76 7.65 -6.61 0.88
C ARG A 76 8.82 -6.86 1.82
N ILE A 77 10.05 -7.00 1.31
CA ILE A 77 11.27 -7.03 2.15
C ILE A 77 11.38 -5.74 2.97
N GLU A 78 11.00 -4.59 2.42
CA GLU A 78 10.98 -3.31 3.13
C GLU A 78 9.96 -3.30 4.27
N THR A 79 8.76 -3.81 4.02
CA THR A 79 7.71 -3.96 5.05
C THR A 79 8.18 -4.90 6.17
N LEU A 80 8.77 -6.06 5.82
CA LEU A 80 9.30 -7.01 6.80
C LEU A 80 10.44 -6.42 7.63
N ALA A 81 11.34 -5.67 6.98
CA ALA A 81 12.42 -4.99 7.65
C ALA A 81 11.91 -3.94 8.65
N THR A 82 10.90 -3.17 8.25
CA THR A 82 10.23 -2.17 9.09
C THR A 82 9.55 -2.83 10.29
N LEU A 83 8.87 -3.96 10.08
CA LEU A 83 8.22 -4.73 11.14
C LEU A 83 9.23 -5.28 12.16
N PHE A 84 10.34 -5.86 11.68
CA PHE A 84 11.42 -6.36 12.53
C PHE A 84 12.02 -5.22 13.38
N LEU A 85 12.28 -4.08 12.74
CA LEU A 85 12.82 -2.92 13.43
C LEU A 85 11.87 -2.39 14.52
N GLY A 86 10.59 -2.20 14.17
CA GLY A 86 9.57 -1.77 15.13
C GLY A 86 9.51 -2.70 16.34
N SER A 87 9.60 -4.01 16.11
CA SER A 87 9.65 -5.03 17.16
C SER A 87 10.89 -4.89 18.06
N MET A 88 12.07 -4.66 17.47
CA MET A 88 13.32 -4.46 18.22
C MET A 88 13.25 -3.20 19.09
N LEU A 89 12.73 -2.09 18.56
CA LEU A 89 12.59 -0.84 19.32
C LEU A 89 11.62 -0.99 20.50
N ILE A 90 10.50 -1.68 20.32
CA ILE A 90 9.57 -1.99 21.42
C ILE A 90 10.26 -2.85 22.49
N PHE A 91 11.03 -3.85 22.08
CA PHE A 91 11.78 -4.71 23.01
C PHE A 91 12.79 -3.89 23.83
N VAL A 92 13.58 -3.05 23.18
CA VAL A 92 14.56 -2.16 23.82
C VAL A 92 13.87 -1.18 24.78
N ALA A 93 12.77 -0.55 24.35
CA ALA A 93 11.97 0.33 25.18
C ALA A 93 11.43 -0.39 26.43
N GLY A 94 10.93 -1.62 26.27
CA GLY A 94 10.48 -2.48 27.37
C GLY A 94 11.60 -2.81 28.35
N ALA A 95 12.80 -3.12 27.86
CA ALA A 95 13.97 -3.40 28.70
C ALA A 95 14.42 -2.15 29.50
N ILE A 96 14.42 -0.97 28.87
CA ILE A 96 14.72 0.31 29.54
C ILE A 96 13.66 0.62 30.60
N ALA A 97 12.38 0.45 30.28
CA ALA A 97 11.28 0.69 31.22
C ALA A 97 11.36 -0.28 32.42
N TRP A 98 11.58 -1.57 32.17
CA TRP A 98 11.71 -2.59 33.21
C TRP A 98 12.88 -2.29 34.16
N SER A 99 14.08 -2.06 33.60
CA SER A 99 15.27 -1.72 34.40
C SER A 99 15.09 -0.43 35.19
N SER A 100 14.39 0.57 34.63
CA SER A 100 14.09 1.82 35.33
C SER A 100 13.12 1.61 36.50
N VAL A 101 12.07 0.81 36.32
CA VAL A 101 11.13 0.47 37.39
C VAL A 101 11.81 -0.32 38.51
N GLU A 102 12.64 -1.31 38.17
CA GLU A 102 13.40 -2.10 39.15
C GLU A 102 14.35 -1.22 39.98
N ARG A 103 15.02 -0.26 39.35
CA ARG A 103 15.88 0.73 40.05
C ARG A 103 15.07 1.65 40.96
N LEU A 104 13.89 2.08 40.53
CA LEU A 104 13.01 2.93 41.34
C LEU A 104 12.52 2.19 42.60
N LEU A 105 12.13 0.92 42.46
CA LEU A 105 11.63 0.08 43.56
C LEU A 105 12.72 -0.36 44.53
N SER A 106 13.94 -0.62 44.03
CA SER A 106 15.09 -1.02 44.85
C SER A 106 15.74 0.12 45.63
N ASN A 107 15.31 1.38 45.39
CA ASN A 107 15.85 2.59 46.01
C ASN A 107 17.39 2.67 45.96
N THR A 108 17.96 2.12 44.88
CA THR A 108 19.40 2.04 44.69
C THR A 108 19.97 3.45 44.54
N ALA A 109 20.97 3.79 45.35
CA ALA A 109 21.62 5.10 45.27
C ALA A 109 22.32 5.24 43.91
N ILE A 110 21.89 6.20 43.11
CA ILE A 110 22.49 6.49 41.81
C ILE A 110 23.68 7.43 42.06
N PRO A 111 24.93 6.96 41.83
CA PRO A 111 26.08 7.82 42.03
C PRO A 111 25.99 9.03 41.08
N PRO A 112 26.41 10.22 41.54
CA PRO A 112 26.42 11.39 40.69
C PRO A 112 27.34 11.14 39.47
N PRO A 113 26.87 11.37 38.23
CA PRO A 113 27.63 10.98 37.05
C PRO A 113 28.91 11.79 36.82
N GLY A 114 29.23 12.75 37.69
CA GLY A 114 30.32 13.71 37.55
C GLY A 114 30.08 14.79 36.49
N TYR A 115 30.59 16.00 36.73
CA TYR A 115 30.47 17.13 35.78
C TYR A 115 31.12 16.85 34.42
N TRP A 116 32.12 15.95 34.36
CA TRP A 116 32.77 15.57 33.11
C TRP A 116 31.79 14.83 32.16
N ALA A 117 30.92 13.95 32.67
CA ALA A 117 29.96 13.21 31.86
C ALA A 117 28.85 14.12 31.34
N VAL A 118 28.40 15.08 32.17
CA VAL A 118 27.51 16.16 31.73
C VAL A 118 28.15 16.98 30.60
N GLY A 119 29.46 17.28 30.73
CA GLY A 119 30.23 17.95 29.68
C GLY A 119 30.26 17.18 28.37
N ILE A 120 30.47 15.86 28.41
CA ILE A 120 30.43 15.02 27.20
C ILE A 120 29.02 15.00 26.59
N ALA A 121 27.98 14.80 27.40
CA ALA A 121 26.60 14.84 26.93
C ALA A 121 26.27 16.18 26.25
N LEU A 122 26.72 17.29 26.83
CA LEU A 122 26.57 18.62 26.24
C LEU A 122 27.31 18.76 24.90
N VAL A 123 28.54 18.25 24.79
CA VAL A 123 29.29 18.24 23.52
C VAL A 123 28.55 17.43 22.46
N THR A 124 27.99 16.27 22.83
CA THR A 124 27.20 15.46 21.88
C THR A 124 25.91 16.15 21.43
N LEU A 125 25.25 16.87 22.34
CA LEU A 125 24.06 17.66 22.03
C LEU A 125 24.40 18.78 21.05
N LEU A 126 25.50 19.51 21.28
CA LEU A 126 25.95 20.58 20.39
C LEU A 126 26.37 20.05 19.01
N ALA A 127 26.99 18.87 18.96
CA ALA A 127 27.34 18.22 17.70
C ALA A 127 26.09 17.85 16.88
N LYS A 128 25.06 17.26 17.50
CA LYS A 128 23.77 16.96 16.85
C LYS A 128 23.04 18.24 16.41
N GLU A 129 23.03 19.29 17.22
CA GLU A 129 22.43 20.58 16.82
C GLU A 129 23.18 21.22 15.63
N ALA A 130 24.52 21.15 15.61
CA ALA A 130 25.31 21.63 14.47
C ALA A 130 25.01 20.83 13.19
N LEU A 131 24.86 19.50 13.33
CA LEU A 131 24.45 18.61 12.25
C LEU A 131 23.06 18.96 11.73
N TYR A 132 22.07 19.13 12.63
CA TYR A 132 20.72 19.59 12.27
C TYR A 132 20.77 20.87 11.42
N GLN A 133 21.52 21.89 11.86
CA GLN A 133 21.62 23.15 11.12
C GLN A 133 22.28 22.96 9.76
N ALA A 134 23.32 22.11 9.66
CA ALA A 134 23.97 21.81 8.40
C ALA A 134 23.02 21.08 7.43
N THR A 135 22.32 20.04 7.91
CA THR A 135 21.34 19.28 7.12
C THR A 135 20.17 20.15 6.70
N MET A 136 19.62 20.99 7.57
CA MET A 136 18.54 21.93 7.25
C MET A 136 18.94 22.97 6.20
N ARG A 137 20.19 23.47 6.26
CA ARG A 137 20.71 24.38 5.22
C ARG A 137 20.77 23.69 3.85
N VAL A 138 21.22 22.43 3.81
CA VAL A 138 21.26 21.65 2.55
C VAL A 138 19.83 21.35 2.08
N ALA A 139 18.93 20.91 2.97
CA ALA A 139 17.54 20.61 2.68
C ALA A 139 16.81 21.78 2.01
N ARG A 140 16.95 22.98 2.57
CA ARG A 140 16.32 24.20 2.03
C ARG A 140 16.94 24.63 0.70
N ARG A 141 18.26 24.47 0.53
CA ARG A 141 18.94 24.78 -0.74
C ARG A 141 18.50 23.85 -1.86
N THR A 142 18.35 22.56 -1.56
CA THR A 142 17.95 21.53 -2.55
C THR A 142 16.44 21.36 -2.65
N GLN A 143 15.65 22.13 -1.89
CA GLN A 143 14.18 22.03 -1.80
C GLN A 143 13.70 20.60 -1.52
N SER A 144 14.50 19.83 -0.75
CA SER A 144 14.21 18.43 -0.45
C SER A 144 13.44 18.29 0.84
N ARG A 145 12.14 17.97 0.72
CA ARG A 145 11.26 17.68 1.86
C ARG A 145 11.73 16.46 2.67
N LEU A 146 12.35 15.48 2.00
CA LEU A 146 12.94 14.30 2.66
C LEU A 146 14.11 14.69 3.58
N LEU A 147 15.03 15.51 3.09
CA LEU A 147 16.15 16.01 3.92
C LEU A 147 15.65 16.90 5.06
N GLU A 148 14.59 17.68 4.84
CA GLU A 148 13.97 18.50 5.88
C GLU A 148 13.36 17.64 6.99
N ALA A 149 12.62 16.59 6.63
CA ALA A 149 12.07 15.62 7.57
C ALA A 149 13.18 14.92 8.37
N ASN A 150 14.26 14.48 7.71
CA ASN A 150 15.41 13.86 8.39
C ASN A 150 16.10 14.81 9.36
N ALA A 151 16.24 16.09 9.00
CA ALA A 151 16.79 17.10 9.90
C ALA A 151 15.91 17.27 11.16
N TRP A 152 14.59 17.35 10.99
CA TRP A 152 13.67 17.44 12.13
C TRP A 152 13.69 16.20 13.03
N HIS A 153 13.85 15.01 12.44
CA HIS A 153 14.04 13.77 13.19
C HIS A 153 15.32 13.84 14.05
N SER A 154 16.46 14.19 13.45
CA SER A 154 17.72 14.40 14.19
C SER A 154 17.61 15.45 15.31
N ARG A 155 16.77 16.48 15.11
CA ARG A 155 16.49 17.49 16.15
C ARG A 155 15.65 16.94 17.30
N SER A 156 14.80 15.96 17.06
CA SER A 156 14.08 15.26 18.14
C SER A 156 15.07 14.60 19.12
N ASP A 157 16.18 14.05 18.61
CA ASP A 157 17.23 13.46 19.46
C ASP A 157 17.93 14.52 20.31
N VAL A 158 18.10 15.74 19.79
CA VAL A 158 18.65 16.88 20.56
C VAL A 158 17.75 17.16 21.77
N PHE A 159 16.42 17.14 21.59
CA PHE A 159 15.48 17.32 22.69
C PHE A 159 15.52 16.16 23.69
N SER A 160 15.61 14.91 23.23
CA SER A 160 15.81 13.74 24.10
C SER A 160 17.09 13.87 24.93
N THR A 161 18.21 14.22 24.28
CA THR A 161 19.51 14.42 24.93
C THR A 161 19.45 15.57 25.95
N ALA A 162 18.69 16.63 25.66
CA ALA A 162 18.50 17.74 26.60
C ALA A 162 17.79 17.30 27.89
N VAL A 163 16.76 16.45 27.78
CA VAL A 163 16.08 15.85 28.95
C VAL A 163 17.06 15.04 29.80
N VAL A 164 17.92 14.25 29.16
CA VAL A 164 18.97 13.48 29.83
C VAL A 164 19.98 14.37 30.54
N ILE A 165 20.45 15.46 29.91
CA ILE A 165 21.37 16.42 30.53
C ILE A 165 20.76 17.07 31.77
N VAL A 166 19.48 17.49 31.69
CA VAL A 166 18.76 18.05 32.84
C VAL A 166 18.68 17.03 33.98
N ALA A 167 18.38 15.77 33.66
CA ALA A 167 18.36 14.70 34.66
C ALA A 167 19.74 14.45 35.28
N MET A 168 20.81 14.40 34.47
CA MET A 168 22.18 14.23 34.96
C MET A 168 22.61 15.37 35.88
N LEU A 169 22.26 16.63 35.56
CA LEU A 169 22.49 17.78 36.42
C LEU A 169 21.73 17.68 37.74
N GLY A 170 20.45 17.27 37.68
CA GLY A 170 19.65 17.01 38.87
C GLY A 170 20.27 15.93 39.78
N THR A 171 20.80 14.86 39.19
CA THR A 171 21.52 13.81 39.92
C THR A 171 22.80 14.34 40.60
N GLN A 172 23.50 15.35 40.03
CA GLN A 172 24.63 16.00 40.71
C GLN A 172 24.22 16.70 42.02
N TRP A 173 23.00 17.24 42.07
CA TRP A 173 22.46 17.91 43.25
C TRP A 173 21.73 16.98 44.22
N GLY A 174 21.86 15.67 44.04
CA GLY A 174 21.29 14.65 44.93
C GLY A 174 19.90 14.16 44.53
N TYR A 175 19.35 14.63 43.41
CA TYR A 175 18.05 14.17 42.90
C TYR A 175 18.20 12.98 41.95
N GLY A 176 18.74 11.85 42.44
CA GLY A 176 19.03 10.68 41.61
C GLY A 176 17.83 10.09 40.88
N TRP A 177 16.61 10.22 41.43
CA TRP A 177 15.37 9.76 40.80
C TRP A 177 15.09 10.41 39.43
N LEU A 178 15.69 11.58 39.14
CA LEU A 178 15.55 12.25 37.85
C LEU A 178 16.17 11.44 36.70
N ASP A 179 17.28 10.73 36.94
CA ASP A 179 17.88 9.83 35.93
C ASP A 179 16.92 8.71 35.56
N THR A 180 16.30 8.07 36.54
CA THR A 180 15.30 7.02 36.32
C THR A 180 14.06 7.56 35.61
N LEU A 181 13.58 8.74 35.98
CA LEU A 181 12.44 9.36 35.30
C LEU A 181 12.76 9.70 33.84
N ALA A 182 13.94 10.27 33.57
CA ALA A 182 14.37 10.56 32.21
C ALA A 182 14.52 9.29 31.38
N ALA A 183 15.05 8.20 31.95
CA ALA A 183 15.13 6.91 31.28
C ALA A 183 13.76 6.36 30.89
N VAL A 184 12.75 6.46 31.77
CA VAL A 184 11.36 6.07 31.46
C VAL A 184 10.78 6.93 30.34
N VAL A 185 10.98 8.25 30.38
CA VAL A 185 10.49 9.18 29.35
C VAL A 185 11.10 8.85 27.99
N VAL A 186 12.42 8.65 27.93
CA VAL A 186 13.12 8.25 26.69
C VAL A 186 12.61 6.89 26.23
N GLY A 187 12.52 5.89 27.11
CA GLY A 187 11.98 4.57 26.78
C GLY A 187 10.58 4.62 26.18
N LEU A 188 9.67 5.43 26.72
CA LEU A 188 8.33 5.61 26.17
C LEU A 188 8.34 6.28 24.78
N LEU A 189 9.24 7.24 24.55
CA LEU A 189 9.40 7.89 23.25
C LEU A 189 9.89 6.89 22.19
N VAL A 190 10.91 6.09 22.52
CA VAL A 190 11.41 5.01 21.65
C VAL A 190 10.32 3.98 21.38
N GLY A 191 9.60 3.55 22.42
CA GLY A 191 8.51 2.58 22.31
C GLY A 191 7.38 3.07 21.42
N LYS A 192 7.03 4.36 21.48
CA LYS A 192 6.03 4.97 20.60
C LYS A 192 6.46 4.93 19.13
N VAL A 193 7.72 5.22 18.84
CA VAL A 193 8.26 5.13 17.47
C VAL A 193 8.23 3.68 16.98
N GLY A 194 8.73 2.75 17.79
CA GLY A 194 8.69 1.32 17.49
C GLY A 194 7.26 0.80 17.24
N TRP A 195 6.31 1.23 18.07
CA TRP A 195 4.88 0.89 17.91
C TRP A 195 4.28 1.42 16.61
N SER A 196 4.58 2.66 16.23
CA SER A 196 4.09 3.22 14.95
C SER A 196 4.62 2.40 13.78
N LEU A 197 5.92 2.12 13.74
CA LEU A 197 6.54 1.32 12.68
C LEU A 197 5.95 -0.09 12.61
N LEU A 198 5.80 -0.75 13.76
CA LEU A 198 5.22 -2.09 13.85
C LEU A 198 3.76 -2.09 13.36
N TRP A 199 2.96 -1.12 13.80
CA TRP A 199 1.54 -1.02 13.47
C TRP A 199 1.34 -0.74 11.98
N ASP A 200 2.09 0.21 11.42
CA ASP A 200 1.98 0.60 10.01
C ASP A 200 2.45 -0.54 9.08
N ALA A 201 3.58 -1.17 9.38
CA ALA A 201 4.07 -2.33 8.63
C ALA A 201 3.16 -3.56 8.77
N GLY A 202 2.61 -3.79 9.97
CA GLY A 202 1.65 -4.86 10.22
C GLY A 202 0.37 -4.68 9.42
N ARG A 203 -0.15 -3.46 9.34
CA ARG A 203 -1.31 -3.10 8.51
C ARG A 203 -1.04 -3.31 7.02
N GLU A 204 0.13 -2.94 6.56
CA GLU A 204 0.55 -3.17 5.17
C GLU A 204 0.63 -4.69 4.86
N LEU A 205 1.16 -5.49 5.79
CA LEU A 205 1.32 -6.94 5.59
C LEU A 205 -0.02 -7.68 5.46
N ILE A 206 -1.08 -7.19 6.11
CA ILE A 206 -2.44 -7.74 6.03
C ILE A 206 -3.29 -7.11 4.92
N ASP A 207 -2.65 -6.43 3.95
CA ASP A 207 -3.29 -5.78 2.81
C ASP A 207 -4.38 -4.77 3.22
N THR A 208 -4.12 -3.97 4.26
CA THR A 208 -5.06 -2.93 4.69
C THR A 208 -5.39 -1.98 3.54
N ALA A 209 -6.68 -1.72 3.34
CA ALA A 209 -7.17 -0.81 2.33
C ALA A 209 -6.74 0.65 2.57
N LEU A 210 -6.72 1.42 1.48
CA LEU A 210 -6.52 2.87 1.54
C LEU A 210 -7.67 3.55 2.32
N PRO A 211 -7.47 4.79 2.80
CA PRO A 211 -8.55 5.56 3.42
C PRO A 211 -9.79 5.63 2.51
N VAL A 212 -10.99 5.52 3.11
CA VAL A 212 -12.27 5.51 2.38
C VAL A 212 -12.44 6.74 1.49
N SER A 213 -11.96 7.91 1.93
CA SER A 213 -11.97 9.13 1.12
C SER A 213 -11.18 8.99 -0.18
N THR A 214 -10.05 8.27 -0.15
CA THR A 214 -9.22 8.01 -1.34
C THR A 214 -9.91 7.01 -2.25
N GLN A 215 -10.55 5.98 -1.69
CA GLN A 215 -11.33 5.00 -2.46
C GLN A 215 -12.50 5.67 -3.19
N HIS A 216 -13.23 6.58 -2.52
CA HIS A 216 -14.29 7.37 -3.15
C HIS A 216 -13.75 8.25 -4.28
N ALA A 217 -12.63 8.94 -4.07
CA ALA A 217 -12.01 9.75 -5.12
C ALA A 217 -11.58 8.89 -6.33
N MET A 218 -11.08 7.67 -6.11
CA MET A 218 -10.77 6.72 -7.18
C MET A 218 -12.04 6.28 -7.92
N ARG A 219 -13.10 5.95 -7.19
CA ARG A 219 -14.41 5.61 -7.76
C ARG A 219 -14.94 6.74 -8.65
N ASP A 220 -14.89 7.99 -8.18
CA ASP A 220 -15.39 9.15 -8.92
C ASP A 220 -14.61 9.37 -10.22
N VAL A 221 -13.28 9.19 -10.19
CA VAL A 221 -12.45 9.26 -11.40
C VAL A 221 -12.82 8.15 -12.39
N ALA A 222 -13.03 6.92 -11.91
CA ALA A 222 -13.43 5.80 -12.76
C ALA A 222 -14.82 6.03 -13.38
N MET A 223 -15.80 6.46 -12.59
CA MET A 223 -17.16 6.81 -13.03
C MET A 223 -17.20 7.98 -14.03
N SER A 224 -16.16 8.82 -14.08
CA SER A 224 -16.08 9.94 -15.03
C SER A 224 -15.78 9.52 -16.48
N VAL A 225 -15.45 8.23 -16.70
CA VAL A 225 -15.11 7.71 -18.02
C VAL A 225 -16.39 7.46 -18.82
N PRO A 226 -16.54 8.02 -20.03
CA PRO A 226 -17.67 7.71 -20.90
C PRO A 226 -17.77 6.21 -21.19
N GLY A 227 -18.97 5.65 -21.06
CA GLY A 227 -19.23 4.21 -21.27
C GLY A 227 -19.20 3.39 -19.98
N VAL A 228 -18.71 3.93 -18.87
CA VAL A 228 -18.86 3.32 -17.54
C VAL A 228 -20.24 3.62 -17.00
N THR A 229 -21.01 2.56 -16.70
CA THR A 229 -22.35 2.66 -16.08
C THR A 229 -22.28 2.45 -14.57
N GLY A 230 -21.28 1.71 -14.09
CA GLY A 230 -21.10 1.39 -12.68
C GLY A 230 -19.67 0.97 -12.36
N ILE A 231 -19.34 1.06 -11.07
CA ILE A 231 -18.11 0.53 -10.48
C ILE A 231 -18.52 -0.22 -9.23
N HIS A 232 -18.06 -1.44 -9.05
CA HIS A 232 -18.22 -2.18 -7.80
C HIS A 232 -16.95 -2.99 -7.49
N ASP A 233 -16.95 -3.69 -6.35
CA ASP A 233 -15.81 -4.44 -5.81
C ASP A 233 -14.45 -3.71 -5.90
N LEU A 234 -14.46 -2.40 -5.64
CA LEU A 234 -13.25 -1.58 -5.61
C LEU A 234 -12.44 -1.92 -4.37
N ARG A 235 -11.37 -2.70 -4.57
CA ARG A 235 -10.46 -3.16 -3.53
C ARG A 235 -9.11 -2.52 -3.72
N THR A 236 -8.70 -1.72 -2.74
CA THR A 236 -7.35 -1.16 -2.68
C THR A 236 -6.52 -1.90 -1.65
N ARG A 237 -5.22 -2.02 -1.88
CA ARG A 237 -4.24 -2.40 -0.85
C ARG A 237 -2.95 -1.64 -1.02
N LEU A 238 -2.23 -1.45 0.09
CA LEU A 238 -0.86 -0.96 0.08
C LEU A 238 0.10 -2.15 0.09
N SER A 239 1.12 -2.13 -0.76
CA SER A 239 2.18 -3.14 -0.75
C SER A 239 3.51 -2.49 -1.12
N ALA A 240 4.44 -2.48 -0.17
CA ALA A 240 5.75 -1.85 -0.27
C ALA A 240 5.68 -0.37 -0.69
N GLY A 241 4.81 0.40 -0.05
CA GLY A 241 4.59 1.81 -0.38
C GLY A 241 3.92 2.06 -1.74
N ARG A 242 3.52 1.01 -2.46
CA ARG A 242 2.79 1.09 -3.73
C ARG A 242 1.33 0.79 -3.52
N THR A 243 0.47 1.52 -4.21
CA THR A 243 -0.96 1.22 -4.24
C THR A 243 -1.24 0.19 -5.32
N MET A 244 -1.99 -0.85 -4.95
CA MET A 244 -2.61 -1.80 -5.87
C MET A 244 -4.13 -1.62 -5.81
N LEU A 245 -4.78 -1.75 -6.96
CA LEU A 245 -6.22 -1.60 -7.09
C LEU A 245 -6.81 -2.71 -7.96
N ASP A 246 -7.80 -3.40 -7.42
CA ASP A 246 -8.68 -4.28 -8.17
C ASP A 246 -10.07 -3.64 -8.23
N LEU A 247 -10.69 -3.62 -9.40
CA LEU A 247 -12.03 -3.06 -9.55
C LEU A 247 -12.83 -3.76 -10.65
N HIS A 248 -14.14 -3.74 -10.51
CA HIS A 248 -15.06 -4.15 -11.56
C HIS A 248 -15.65 -2.91 -12.23
N VAL A 249 -15.67 -2.92 -13.57
CA VAL A 249 -16.18 -1.82 -14.39
C VAL A 249 -17.40 -2.33 -15.14
N VAL A 250 -18.56 -1.81 -14.76
CA VAL A 250 -19.81 -2.11 -15.44
C VAL A 250 -19.91 -1.24 -16.68
N VAL A 251 -20.14 -1.88 -17.82
CA VAL A 251 -20.31 -1.24 -19.14
C VAL A 251 -21.62 -1.69 -19.77
N SER A 252 -21.98 -1.12 -20.92
CA SER A 252 -23.18 -1.56 -21.64
C SER A 252 -23.05 -3.02 -22.09
N PRO A 253 -24.04 -3.90 -21.87
CA PRO A 253 -23.95 -5.34 -22.13
C PRO A 253 -23.87 -5.72 -23.62
N ARG A 254 -24.18 -4.78 -24.52
CA ARG A 254 -24.29 -5.01 -25.97
C ARG A 254 -23.15 -4.39 -26.79
N ILE A 255 -22.07 -3.99 -26.12
CA ILE A 255 -20.86 -3.56 -26.80
C ILE A 255 -19.96 -4.76 -27.11
N SER A 256 -19.02 -4.59 -28.04
CA SER A 256 -18.02 -5.62 -28.29
C SER A 256 -17.08 -5.77 -27.09
N VAL A 257 -16.55 -6.98 -26.87
CA VAL A 257 -15.53 -7.23 -25.84
C VAL A 257 -14.32 -6.30 -26.02
N SER A 258 -13.94 -6.00 -27.26
CA SER A 258 -12.85 -5.05 -27.55
C SER A 258 -13.17 -3.61 -27.14
N GLU A 259 -14.41 -3.16 -27.31
CA GLU A 259 -14.85 -1.83 -26.87
C GLU A 259 -14.91 -1.75 -25.34
N GLY A 260 -15.48 -2.75 -24.68
CA GLY A 260 -15.48 -2.85 -23.22
C GLY A 260 -14.07 -2.84 -22.62
N HIS A 261 -13.14 -3.58 -23.25
CA HIS A 261 -11.74 -3.57 -22.85
C HIS A 261 -11.09 -2.18 -22.97
N GLU A 262 -11.37 -1.42 -24.04
CA GLU A 262 -10.80 -0.07 -24.18
C GLU A 262 -11.40 0.93 -23.18
N ILE A 263 -12.68 0.79 -22.82
CA ILE A 263 -13.29 1.58 -21.73
C ILE A 263 -12.53 1.32 -20.42
N GLY A 264 -12.25 0.05 -20.09
CA GLY A 264 -11.44 -0.31 -18.92
C GLY A 264 -10.00 0.24 -18.98
N ASN A 265 -9.38 0.23 -20.16
CA ASN A 265 -8.06 0.84 -20.36
C ASN A 265 -8.09 2.37 -20.13
N GLU A 266 -9.14 3.07 -20.56
CA GLU A 266 -9.33 4.49 -20.26
C GLU A 266 -9.47 4.74 -18.75
N VAL A 267 -10.25 3.93 -18.05
CA VAL A 267 -10.36 3.96 -16.57
C VAL A 267 -8.98 3.81 -15.93
N SER A 268 -8.22 2.79 -16.33
CA SER A 268 -6.85 2.57 -15.84
C SER A 268 -5.93 3.77 -16.11
N ARG A 269 -5.98 4.35 -17.32
CA ARG A 269 -5.18 5.53 -17.69
C ARG A 269 -5.53 6.76 -16.84
N ARG A 270 -6.81 7.04 -16.58
CA ARG A 270 -7.22 8.19 -15.75
C ARG A 270 -6.87 8.00 -14.29
N LEU A 271 -7.05 6.80 -13.75
CA LEU A 271 -6.67 6.48 -12.37
C LEU A 271 -5.16 6.63 -12.16
N ARG A 272 -4.34 6.07 -13.05
CA ARG A 272 -2.87 6.19 -12.95
C ARG A 272 -2.37 7.64 -13.07
N ARG A 273 -3.03 8.47 -13.88
CA ARG A 273 -2.71 9.91 -13.97
C ARG A 273 -3.09 10.68 -12.71
N SER A 274 -4.24 10.35 -12.12
CA SER A 274 -4.78 11.06 -10.95
C SER A 274 -4.13 10.61 -9.64
N PHE A 275 -3.66 9.36 -9.58
CA PHE A 275 -3.05 8.74 -8.40
C PHE A 275 -1.66 8.17 -8.76
N PRO A 276 -0.59 8.99 -8.73
CA PRO A 276 0.75 8.53 -9.15
C PRO A 276 1.34 7.38 -8.33
N ALA A 277 0.82 7.13 -7.12
CA ALA A 277 1.23 5.99 -6.28
C ALA A 277 0.59 4.65 -6.72
N LEU A 278 -0.43 4.69 -7.59
CA LEU A 278 -1.07 3.51 -8.16
C LEU A 278 -0.14 2.83 -9.17
N THR A 279 0.49 1.74 -8.73
CA THR A 279 1.50 1.05 -9.52
C THR A 279 0.89 -0.15 -10.24
N ASP A 280 -0.04 -0.85 -9.60
CA ASP A 280 -0.71 -2.00 -10.17
C ASP A 280 -2.24 -1.82 -10.16
N LEU A 281 -2.87 -2.19 -11.27
CA LEU A 281 -4.32 -2.07 -11.44
C LEU A 281 -4.79 -3.23 -12.30
N THR A 282 -5.69 -4.02 -11.75
CA THR A 282 -6.44 -5.06 -12.46
C THR A 282 -7.89 -4.64 -12.52
N PHE A 283 -8.51 -4.73 -13.69
CA PHE A 283 -9.93 -4.47 -13.84
C PHE A 283 -10.63 -5.66 -14.48
N HIS A 284 -11.85 -5.92 -14.03
CA HIS A 284 -12.80 -6.81 -14.71
C HIS A 284 -13.85 -5.95 -15.43
N ILE A 285 -14.31 -6.41 -16.59
CA ILE A 285 -15.38 -5.76 -17.34
C ILE A 285 -16.64 -6.58 -17.14
N ASP A 286 -17.65 -5.99 -16.51
CA ASP A 286 -18.92 -6.66 -16.26
C ASP A 286 -20.02 -6.07 -17.15
N PRO A 287 -20.85 -6.92 -17.77
CA PRO A 287 -21.98 -6.47 -18.58
C PRO A 287 -23.17 -6.00 -17.72
N GLU A 288 -23.21 -6.40 -16.45
CA GLU A 288 -24.30 -6.17 -15.50
C GLU A 288 -23.74 -5.82 -14.11
N ASP A 289 -24.57 -5.22 -13.25
CA ASP A 289 -24.17 -4.94 -11.86
C ASP A 289 -24.52 -6.13 -10.96
N ASP A 290 -23.53 -6.99 -10.70
CA ASP A 290 -23.65 -8.19 -9.85
C ASP A 290 -23.15 -7.94 -8.41
N ALA A 291 -23.12 -6.66 -7.99
CA ALA A 291 -22.62 -6.25 -6.70
C ALA A 291 -23.29 -7.00 -5.52
N GLY A 292 -22.52 -7.84 -4.85
CA GLY A 292 -22.96 -8.59 -3.67
C GLY A 292 -23.56 -9.96 -3.95
N GLU A 293 -23.63 -10.39 -5.23
CA GLU A 293 -24.11 -11.73 -5.61
C GLU A 293 -23.05 -12.83 -5.43
N GLY A 294 -21.79 -12.43 -5.21
CA GLY A 294 -20.67 -13.34 -5.00
C GLY A 294 -19.90 -13.58 -6.30
N ASP A 295 -19.20 -14.71 -6.38
CA ASP A 295 -18.43 -15.10 -7.56
C ASP A 295 -19.34 -15.97 -8.46
N PRO A 296 -19.77 -15.48 -9.64
CA PRO A 296 -20.72 -16.18 -10.51
C PRO A 296 -20.24 -17.57 -10.92
N SER A 297 -18.91 -17.78 -10.98
CA SER A 297 -18.30 -19.07 -11.34
C SER A 297 -18.58 -20.20 -10.34
N ARG A 298 -19.15 -19.88 -9.17
CA ARG A 298 -19.52 -20.86 -8.13
C ARG A 298 -20.91 -21.45 -8.32
N PHE A 299 -21.72 -20.90 -9.23
CA PHE A 299 -23.05 -21.40 -9.54
C PHE A 299 -23.02 -22.28 -10.81
N PRO A 300 -24.03 -23.14 -11.04
CA PRO A 300 -24.15 -23.85 -12.31
C PRO A 300 -24.16 -22.84 -13.46
N GLY A 301 -23.19 -22.97 -14.36
CA GLY A 301 -23.03 -22.05 -15.49
C GLY A 301 -24.11 -22.24 -16.56
N LEU A 302 -24.31 -21.20 -17.36
CA LEU A 302 -25.09 -21.27 -18.60
C LEU A 302 -24.36 -22.12 -19.65
N PRO A 303 -25.09 -22.74 -20.59
CA PRO A 303 -24.48 -23.53 -21.66
C PRO A 303 -23.53 -22.68 -22.50
N LEU A 304 -22.40 -23.27 -22.87
CA LEU A 304 -21.47 -22.60 -23.78
C LEU A 304 -22.01 -22.63 -25.20
N ARG A 305 -21.46 -21.76 -26.07
CA ARG A 305 -21.88 -21.63 -27.47
C ARG A 305 -22.12 -22.97 -28.19
N PRO A 306 -21.24 -23.99 -28.12
CA PRO A 306 -21.49 -25.25 -28.83
C PRO A 306 -22.76 -25.99 -28.36
N ASP A 307 -23.05 -25.95 -27.05
CA ASP A 307 -24.23 -26.59 -26.46
C ASP A 307 -25.51 -25.80 -26.81
N VAL A 308 -25.41 -24.47 -26.80
CA VAL A 308 -26.47 -23.57 -27.27
C VAL A 308 -26.80 -23.86 -28.73
N GLU A 309 -25.79 -23.87 -29.61
CA GLU A 309 -25.96 -24.12 -31.04
C GLU A 309 -26.53 -25.51 -31.32
N ALA A 310 -26.08 -26.54 -30.62
CA ALA A 310 -26.61 -27.89 -30.76
C ALA A 310 -28.09 -27.97 -30.35
N THR A 311 -28.44 -27.40 -29.19
CA THR A 311 -29.81 -27.41 -28.68
C THR A 311 -30.76 -26.63 -29.62
N LEU A 312 -30.33 -25.46 -30.09
CA LEU A 312 -31.12 -24.65 -31.01
C LEU A 312 -31.25 -25.31 -32.39
N ALA A 313 -30.20 -25.97 -32.89
CA ALA A 313 -30.26 -26.70 -34.15
C ALA A 313 -31.33 -27.81 -34.12
N GLU A 314 -31.42 -28.58 -33.03
CA GLU A 314 -32.47 -29.61 -32.89
C GLU A 314 -33.89 -29.04 -32.99
N ARG A 315 -34.10 -27.81 -32.49
CA ARG A 315 -35.42 -27.16 -32.45
C ARG A 315 -35.75 -26.40 -33.73
N TRP A 316 -34.75 -25.76 -34.33
CA TRP A 316 -34.92 -24.81 -35.43
C TRP A 316 -34.64 -25.41 -36.82
N GLN A 317 -33.86 -26.50 -36.92
CA GLN A 317 -33.58 -27.16 -38.21
C GLN A 317 -34.83 -27.45 -39.07
N PRO A 318 -36.01 -27.81 -38.50
CA PRO A 318 -37.23 -28.02 -39.29
C PRO A 318 -37.88 -26.75 -39.85
N LEU A 319 -37.45 -25.56 -39.44
CA LEU A 319 -38.07 -24.29 -39.83
C LEU A 319 -37.49 -23.77 -41.15
N GLU A 320 -38.34 -23.17 -41.99
CA GLU A 320 -37.93 -22.64 -43.30
C GLU A 320 -36.94 -21.47 -43.20
N VAL A 321 -36.92 -20.77 -42.07
CA VAL A 321 -35.98 -19.66 -41.81
C VAL A 321 -34.57 -20.15 -41.48
N TRP A 322 -34.40 -21.41 -41.02
CA TRP A 322 -33.10 -21.92 -40.55
C TRP A 322 -31.96 -21.77 -41.58
N PRO A 323 -32.14 -22.09 -42.88
CA PRO A 323 -31.09 -21.91 -43.89
C PRO A 323 -30.73 -20.44 -44.17
N GLU A 324 -31.57 -19.49 -43.77
CA GLU A 324 -31.32 -18.05 -43.95
C GLU A 324 -30.50 -17.44 -42.80
N ILE A 325 -30.36 -18.15 -41.68
CA ILE A 325 -29.55 -17.72 -40.54
C ILE A 325 -28.07 -17.77 -40.93
N ARG A 326 -27.42 -16.61 -40.91
CA ARG A 326 -26.00 -16.46 -41.28
C ARG A 326 -25.07 -16.57 -40.10
N ASP A 327 -25.51 -16.04 -38.96
CA ASP A 327 -24.75 -16.04 -37.72
C ASP A 327 -25.68 -15.92 -36.51
N ILE A 328 -25.15 -16.23 -35.33
CA ILE A 328 -25.84 -16.12 -34.05
C ILE A 328 -24.93 -15.40 -33.05
N GLU A 329 -25.39 -14.24 -32.57
CA GLU A 329 -24.79 -13.54 -31.44
C GLU A 329 -25.50 -13.98 -30.15
N LEU A 330 -24.72 -14.32 -29.12
CA LEU A 330 -25.23 -14.79 -27.83
C LEU A 330 -24.95 -13.74 -26.76
N HIS A 331 -25.99 -13.36 -26.03
CA HIS A 331 -25.87 -12.48 -24.86
C HIS A 331 -26.28 -13.24 -23.61
N TYR A 332 -25.32 -13.40 -22.69
CA TYR A 332 -25.51 -14.04 -21.39
C TYR A 332 -25.84 -12.95 -20.37
N LEU A 333 -27.12 -12.75 -20.10
CA LEU A 333 -27.63 -11.65 -19.27
C LEU A 333 -28.73 -12.16 -18.34
N GLU A 334 -28.81 -11.61 -17.13
CA GLU A 334 -29.82 -11.94 -16.12
C GLU A 334 -29.95 -13.46 -15.84
N GLY A 335 -28.84 -14.20 -15.96
CA GLY A 335 -28.82 -15.65 -15.76
C GLY A 335 -29.52 -16.45 -16.86
N ALA A 336 -29.69 -15.89 -18.07
CA ALA A 336 -30.25 -16.56 -19.23
C ALA A 336 -29.50 -16.17 -20.53
N VAL A 337 -29.82 -16.82 -21.64
CA VAL A 337 -29.21 -16.56 -22.95
C VAL A 337 -30.22 -15.93 -23.89
N THR A 338 -29.96 -14.69 -24.30
CA THR A 338 -30.65 -14.03 -25.42
C THR A 338 -29.92 -14.36 -26.72
N VAL A 339 -30.66 -14.82 -27.72
CA VAL A 339 -30.12 -15.27 -28.99
C VAL A 339 -30.47 -14.27 -30.09
N VAL A 340 -29.47 -13.57 -30.61
CA VAL A 340 -29.66 -12.64 -31.73
C VAL A 340 -29.32 -13.37 -33.01
N VAL A 341 -30.32 -13.58 -33.84
CA VAL A 341 -30.20 -14.25 -35.14
C VAL A 341 -29.89 -13.21 -36.21
N CYS A 342 -28.77 -13.42 -36.90
CA CYS A 342 -28.32 -12.56 -37.98
C CYS A 342 -28.83 -13.07 -39.32
N LEU A 343 -29.66 -12.26 -39.98
CA LEU A 343 -30.21 -12.52 -41.31
C LEU A 343 -29.64 -11.53 -42.32
N ASP A 344 -29.60 -11.93 -43.59
CA ASP A 344 -29.35 -10.98 -44.69
C ASP A 344 -30.47 -9.93 -44.75
N GLU A 345 -30.13 -8.69 -45.09
CA GLU A 345 -31.09 -7.62 -45.34
C GLU A 345 -32.16 -8.03 -46.37
N GLN A 346 -31.80 -8.84 -47.36
CA GLN A 346 -32.69 -9.30 -48.43
C GLN A 346 -33.51 -10.54 -48.06
N ALA A 347 -33.32 -11.12 -46.87
CA ALA A 347 -34.03 -12.34 -46.48
C ALA A 347 -35.56 -12.10 -46.43
N ALA A 348 -36.31 -13.02 -47.06
CA ALA A 348 -37.74 -12.86 -47.36
C ALA A 348 -38.66 -12.84 -46.13
N PHE A 349 -38.20 -13.35 -44.98
CA PHE A 349 -38.97 -13.42 -43.75
C PHE A 349 -39.01 -12.06 -43.06
N SER A 350 -40.14 -11.65 -42.48
CA SER A 350 -40.18 -10.42 -41.66
C SER A 350 -39.58 -10.68 -40.27
N SER A 351 -38.85 -9.71 -39.70
CA SER A 351 -38.21 -9.88 -38.39
C SER A 351 -39.18 -10.30 -37.26
N PRO A 352 -40.41 -9.73 -37.14
CA PRO A 352 -41.36 -10.17 -36.11
C PRO A 352 -41.80 -11.64 -36.28
N ALA A 353 -42.05 -12.08 -37.51
CA ALA A 353 -42.43 -13.46 -37.79
C ALA A 353 -41.31 -14.46 -37.45
N VAL A 354 -40.05 -14.07 -37.68
CA VAL A 354 -38.89 -14.90 -37.31
C VAL A 354 -38.76 -15.01 -35.79
N ILE A 355 -38.90 -13.90 -35.07
CA ILE A 355 -38.85 -13.89 -33.59
C ILE A 355 -39.92 -14.80 -33.00
N GLU A 356 -41.17 -14.70 -33.49
CA GLU A 356 -42.29 -15.52 -33.05
C GLU A 356 -42.03 -17.02 -33.33
N GLN A 357 -41.68 -17.38 -34.57
CA GLN A 357 -41.46 -18.77 -34.97
C GLN A 357 -40.30 -19.44 -34.22
N LEU A 358 -39.18 -18.74 -34.06
CA LEU A 358 -38.01 -19.28 -33.36
C LEU A 358 -38.22 -19.33 -31.85
N GLY A 359 -38.86 -18.30 -31.29
CA GLY A 359 -39.19 -18.23 -29.86
C GLY A 359 -40.16 -19.34 -29.42
N GLU A 360 -41.23 -19.60 -30.17
CA GLU A 360 -42.19 -20.67 -29.87
C GLU A 360 -41.53 -22.06 -29.83
N ARG A 361 -40.49 -22.29 -30.64
CA ARG A 361 -39.75 -23.56 -30.71
C ARG A 361 -38.65 -23.70 -29.65
N ALA A 362 -38.34 -22.63 -28.92
CA ALA A 362 -37.29 -22.61 -27.90
C ALA A 362 -37.82 -22.35 -26.48
N GLN A 363 -39.13 -22.10 -26.32
CA GLN A 363 -39.74 -21.74 -25.02
C GLN A 363 -39.63 -22.82 -23.92
N ASP A 364 -39.37 -24.08 -24.29
CA ASP A 364 -39.21 -25.19 -23.36
C ASP A 364 -37.79 -25.30 -22.78
N ILE A 365 -36.84 -24.51 -23.31
CA ILE A 365 -35.45 -24.50 -22.90
C ILE A 365 -35.31 -23.61 -21.65
N ASP A 366 -34.76 -24.17 -20.59
CA ASP A 366 -34.65 -23.56 -19.27
C ASP A 366 -33.74 -22.31 -19.21
N TRP A 367 -32.64 -22.31 -19.97
CA TRP A 367 -31.71 -21.20 -20.04
C TRP A 367 -32.07 -20.14 -21.09
N PHE A 368 -33.09 -20.37 -21.93
CA PHE A 368 -33.42 -19.51 -23.06
C PHE A 368 -34.25 -18.30 -22.61
N ALA A 369 -33.78 -17.09 -22.92
CA ALA A 369 -34.50 -15.86 -22.61
C ALA A 369 -35.46 -15.45 -23.76
N GLN A 370 -34.88 -15.04 -24.88
CA GLN A 370 -35.63 -14.56 -26.05
C GLN A 370 -34.79 -14.64 -27.33
N VAL A 371 -35.48 -14.53 -28.48
CA VAL A 371 -34.85 -14.35 -29.80
C VAL A 371 -34.99 -12.90 -30.23
N GLU A 372 -33.92 -12.37 -30.81
CA GLU A 372 -33.90 -11.10 -31.51
C GLU A 372 -33.39 -11.29 -32.95
N VAL A 373 -33.67 -10.34 -33.83
CA VAL A 373 -33.24 -10.41 -35.23
C VAL A 373 -32.42 -9.18 -35.59
N LYS A 374 -31.22 -9.41 -36.09
CA LYS A 374 -30.31 -8.40 -36.64
C LYS A 374 -30.20 -8.59 -38.15
N ARG A 375 -30.39 -7.51 -38.91
CA ARG A 375 -30.19 -7.53 -40.36
C ARG A 375 -28.77 -7.09 -40.69
N LEU A 376 -28.03 -7.96 -41.37
CA LEU A 376 -26.72 -7.66 -41.88
C LEU A 376 -26.89 -7.01 -43.25
N ALA A 377 -26.29 -5.84 -43.43
CA ALA A 377 -26.18 -5.22 -44.75
C ALA A 377 -25.43 -6.18 -45.68
N SER A 378 -25.94 -6.40 -46.89
CA SER A 378 -25.27 -7.23 -47.88
C SER A 378 -23.88 -6.66 -48.18
N ALA A 379 -22.84 -7.48 -47.99
CA ALA A 379 -21.43 -7.11 -48.21
C ALA A 379 -21.10 -6.85 -49.69
#